data_AF-R7UIG0-F1
#
_entry.id   AF-R7UIG0-F1
#
_cell.length_a   1.000
_cell.length_b   1.000
_cell.length_c   1.000
_cell.angle_alpha   90.00
_cell.angle_beta   90.00
_cell.angle_gamma   90.00
#
_symmetry.space_group_name_H-M   'P 1'
#
loop_
_entity.id
_entity.type
_entity.pdbx_description
1 polymer ?
#
loop_
_entity_poly.entity_id
_entity_poly.type
_entity_poly.pdbx_seq_one_letter_code
_entity_poly.pdbx_strand_id
1 'polypeptide(L)'
;RTPFLHVVTFCVFFQIGIMSVTLVPIRLLGLTTSLVIAWIFASIALFGRTKEDEKRPLTGWRSWLRPLVVLFSRGVFFMGGFHWVEVKGKRALPSEAPLLATAPHSTYFDGLPVTFLGLTSVVAKSTASNVPFFGSE
;
A
#
# COMPACT_ATOMS: atom_id res chain seq x y z
N ARG A 1 19.87 -30.41 18.01
CA ARG A 1 20.18 -28.97 17.88
C ARG A 1 18.92 -28.27 17.41
N THR A 2 18.34 -27.39 18.24
CA THR A 2 17.15 -26.61 17.88
C THR A 2 17.52 -25.47 16.92
N PRO A 3 16.74 -25.19 15.87
CA PRO A 3 17.06 -24.17 14.85
C PRO A 3 16.86 -22.72 15.32
N PHE A 4 16.62 -22.49 16.63
CA PHE A 4 16.18 -21.18 17.15
C PHE A 4 17.20 -20.48 18.08
N LEU A 5 18.35 -21.09 18.36
CA LEU A 5 19.42 -20.44 19.11
C LEU A 5 20.36 -19.70 18.14
N HIS A 6 19.96 -18.51 17.72
CA HIS A 6 20.85 -17.57 17.03
C HIS A 6 21.74 -16.89 18.08
N VAL A 7 22.99 -17.35 18.21
CA VAL A 7 23.98 -16.69 19.07
C VAL A 7 24.48 -15.47 18.31
N VAL A 8 23.88 -14.31 18.59
CA VAL A 8 24.25 -13.05 17.93
C VAL A 8 25.56 -12.57 18.55
N THR A 9 26.65 -12.63 17.80
CA THR A 9 27.96 -12.12 18.24
C THR A 9 27.90 -10.60 18.43
N PHE A 10 28.69 -10.05 19.35
CA PHE A 10 28.75 -8.60 19.63
C PHE A 10 28.97 -7.73 18.37
N CYS A 11 29.82 -8.18 17.43
CA CYS A 11 30.00 -7.50 16.14
C CYS A 11 28.71 -7.40 15.30
N VAL A 12 27.85 -8.43 15.34
CA VAL A 12 26.58 -8.45 14.60
C VAL A 12 25.59 -7.47 15.22
N PHE A 13 25.55 -7.33 16.56
CA PHE A 13 24.74 -6.31 17.22
C PHE A 13 25.15 -4.90 16.80
N PHE A 14 26.45 -4.61 16.76
CA PHE A 14 26.94 -3.29 16.36
C PHE A 14 26.65 -2.99 14.89
N GLN A 15 26.83 -3.99 14.01
CA GLN A 15 26.49 -3.88 12.60
C GLN A 15 24.98 -3.64 12.39
N ILE A 16 24.12 -4.38 13.09
CA ILE A 16 22.66 -4.18 13.04
C ILE A 16 22.30 -2.78 13.56
N GLY A 17 22.94 -2.32 14.64
CA GLY A 17 22.72 -0.99 15.20
C GLY A 17 23.05 0.13 14.20
N ILE A 18 24.23 0.09 13.59
CA ILE A 18 24.66 1.07 12.58
C ILE A 18 23.76 1.02 11.35
N MET A 19 23.48 -0.18 10.83
CA MET A 19 22.61 -0.33 9.66
C MET A 19 21.20 0.15 9.96
N SER A 20 20.66 -0.08 11.16
CA SER A 20 19.33 0.41 11.54
C SER A 20 19.30 1.93 11.66
N VAL A 21 20.25 2.53 12.37
CA VAL A 21 20.32 3.99 12.58
C VAL A 21 20.46 4.74 11.25
N THR A 22 21.15 4.17 10.26
CA THR A 22 21.33 4.78 8.94
C THR A 22 20.21 4.44 7.95
N LEU A 23 19.71 3.21 7.91
CA LEU A 23 18.64 2.79 6.99
C LEU A 23 17.26 3.31 7.40
N VAL A 24 16.94 3.37 8.70
CA VAL A 24 15.63 3.84 9.18
C VAL A 24 15.32 5.26 8.70
N PRO A 25 16.18 6.29 8.86
CA PRO A 25 15.88 7.63 8.38
C PRO A 25 15.74 7.69 6.85
N ILE A 26 16.58 6.95 6.10
CA ILE A 26 16.46 6.85 4.64
C ILE A 26 15.11 6.23 4.25
N ARG A 27 14.70 5.16 4.94
CA ARG A 27 13.40 4.52 4.72
C ARG A 27 12.25 5.46 5.04
N LEU A 28 12.29 6.17 6.17
CA LEU A 28 11.26 7.14 6.54
C LEU A 28 11.12 8.28 5.53
N LEU A 29 12.25 8.83 5.05
CA LEU A 29 12.25 9.86 4.01
C LEU A 29 11.67 9.34 2.70
N GLY A 30 12.03 8.13 2.26
CA GLY A 30 11.47 7.53 1.06
C GLY A 30 9.98 7.18 1.19
N LEU A 31 9.55 6.67 2.35
CA LEU A 31 8.15 6.37 2.65
C LEU A 31 7.29 7.63 2.59
N THR A 32 7.70 8.68 3.31
CA THR A 32 6.98 9.95 3.37
C THR A 32 6.91 10.61 1.99
N THR A 33 8.03 10.68 1.28
CA THR A 33 8.07 11.28 -0.06
C THR A 33 7.19 10.51 -1.04
N SER A 34 7.27 9.18 -1.06
CA SER A 34 6.44 8.35 -1.94
C SER A 34 4.95 8.49 -1.63
N LEU A 35 4.59 8.58 -0.34
CA LEU A 35 3.21 8.74 0.10
C LEU A 35 2.65 10.11 -0.30
N VAL A 36 3.43 11.19 -0.10
CA VAL A 36 3.02 12.55 -0.50
C VAL A 36 2.82 12.62 -2.01
N ILE A 37 3.73 12.04 -2.80
CA ILE A 37 3.61 12.03 -4.26
C ILE A 37 2.37 11.22 -4.70
N ALA A 38 2.16 10.03 -4.13
CA ALA A 38 0.97 9.22 -4.42
C ALA A 38 -0.32 9.99 -4.09
N TRP A 39 -0.34 10.70 -2.96
CA TRP A 39 -1.48 11.51 -2.54
C TRP A 39 -1.74 12.69 -3.48
N ILE A 40 -0.71 13.41 -3.92
CA ILE A 40 -0.85 14.51 -4.91
C ILE A 40 -1.48 13.98 -6.20
N PHE A 41 -0.96 12.89 -6.74
CA PHE A 41 -1.51 12.31 -7.97
C PHE A 41 -2.94 11.78 -7.81
N ALA A 42 -3.24 11.16 -6.67
CA ALA A 42 -4.60 10.73 -6.33
C ALA A 42 -5.55 11.93 -6.24
N SER A 43 -5.11 13.02 -5.60
CA SER A 43 -5.88 14.25 -5.46
C SER A 43 -6.17 14.88 -6.82
N ILE A 44 -5.18 14.95 -7.72
CA ILE A 44 -5.38 15.45 -9.10
C ILE A 44 -6.34 14.54 -9.88
N ALA A 45 -6.23 13.22 -9.73
CA ALA A 45 -7.10 12.26 -10.40
C ALA A 45 -8.56 12.37 -9.93
N LEU A 46 -8.79 12.72 -8.66
CA LEU A 46 -10.10 12.87 -8.05
C LEU A 46 -10.67 14.30 -8.15
N PHE A 47 -9.83 15.30 -8.48
CA PHE A 47 -10.23 16.70 -8.51
C PHE A 47 -11.41 16.94 -9.46
N GLY A 48 -12.47 17.55 -8.91
CA GLY A 48 -13.68 17.92 -9.63
C GLY A 48 -14.64 16.75 -9.91
N ARG A 49 -14.55 15.63 -9.19
CA ARG A 49 -15.57 14.56 -9.27
C ARG A 49 -16.77 14.84 -8.38
N THR A 50 -17.95 14.55 -8.91
CA THR A 50 -19.21 14.52 -8.15
C THR A 50 -19.39 13.16 -7.45
N LYS A 51 -20.26 13.09 -6.43
CA LYS A 51 -20.55 11.84 -5.69
C LYS A 51 -21.12 10.72 -6.58
N GLU A 52 -21.69 11.07 -7.73
CA GLU A 52 -22.20 10.11 -8.73
C GLU A 52 -21.08 9.60 -9.64
N ASP A 53 -20.11 10.45 -9.99
CA ASP A 53 -18.95 10.07 -10.77
C ASP A 53 -17.93 9.26 -9.97
N GLU A 54 -17.92 9.35 -8.64
CA GLU A 54 -17.09 8.53 -7.76
C GLU A 54 -17.38 7.03 -7.94
N LYS A 55 -18.64 6.66 -8.23
CA LYS A 55 -19.05 5.27 -8.47
C LYS A 55 -18.56 4.72 -9.81
N ARG A 56 -18.09 5.59 -10.71
CA ARG A 56 -17.61 5.21 -12.05
C ARG A 56 -16.09 5.04 -12.05
N PRO A 57 -15.53 4.10 -12.83
CA PRO A 57 -14.09 3.98 -12.96
C PRO A 57 -13.46 5.28 -13.50
N LEU A 58 -12.17 5.50 -13.21
CA LEU A 58 -11.42 6.63 -13.78
C LEU A 58 -11.30 6.47 -15.31
N THR A 59 -11.82 7.44 -16.07
CA THR A 59 -11.82 7.43 -17.54
C THR A 59 -11.07 8.64 -18.11
N GLY A 60 -10.64 8.54 -19.38
CA GLY A 60 -9.93 9.59 -20.09
C GLY A 60 -8.51 9.85 -19.55
N TRP A 61 -8.11 11.13 -19.54
CA TRP A 61 -6.76 11.56 -19.12
C TRP A 61 -6.43 11.23 -17.66
N ARG A 62 -7.45 11.17 -16.78
CA ARG A 62 -7.27 10.82 -15.36
C ARG A 62 -6.78 9.39 -15.17
N SER A 63 -7.12 8.48 -16.08
CA SER A 63 -6.66 7.09 -16.05
C SER A 63 -5.14 6.97 -16.24
N TRP A 64 -4.50 7.96 -16.88
CA TRP A 64 -3.05 7.98 -17.06
C TRP A 64 -2.29 8.27 -15.75
N LEU A 65 -2.94 8.87 -14.75
CA LEU A 65 -2.34 9.07 -13.43
C LEU A 65 -2.37 7.80 -12.57
N ARG A 66 -3.29 6.87 -12.86
CA ARG A 66 -3.44 5.61 -12.12
C ARG A 66 -2.15 4.79 -12.04
N PRO A 67 -1.41 4.50 -13.14
CA PRO A 67 -0.14 3.76 -13.04
C PRO A 67 0.91 4.48 -12.18
N LEU A 68 0.92 5.82 -12.17
CA LEU A 68 1.82 6.60 -11.30
C LEU A 68 1.45 6.42 -9.83
N VAL A 69 0.17 6.54 -9.49
CA VAL A 69 -0.31 6.31 -8.10
C VAL A 69 0.03 4.89 -7.65
N VAL A 70 -0.16 3.88 -8.51
CA VAL A 70 0.23 2.48 -8.22
C VAL A 70 1.74 2.38 -7.99
N LEU A 71 2.56 3.00 -8.83
CA LEU A 71 4.01 2.98 -8.70
C LEU A 71 4.49 3.59 -7.38
N PHE A 72 4.01 4.78 -7.01
CA PHE A 72 4.41 5.42 -5.77
C PHE A 72 3.85 4.69 -4.54
N SER A 73 2.64 4.13 -4.64
CA SER A 73 2.06 3.28 -3.60
C SER A 73 2.86 1.98 -3.40
N ARG A 74 3.39 1.39 -4.48
CA ARG A 74 4.37 0.28 -4.40
C ARG A 74 5.69 0.72 -3.78
N GLY A 75 6.14 1.94 -4.08
CA GLY A 75 7.33 2.55 -3.49
C GLY A 75 7.27 2.61 -1.96
N VAL A 76 6.09 2.90 -1.38
CA VAL A 76 5.88 2.88 0.07
C VAL A 76 6.18 1.50 0.67
N PHE A 77 5.64 0.43 0.09
CA PHE A 77 5.90 -0.94 0.55
C PHE A 77 7.35 -1.39 0.30
N PHE A 78 7.93 -0.96 -0.80
CA PHE A 78 9.35 -1.22 -1.11
C PHE A 78 10.25 -0.57 -0.05
N MET A 79 10.03 0.70 0.30
CA MET A 79 10.78 1.38 1.37
C MET A 79 10.49 0.79 2.76
N GLY A 80 9.29 0.22 2.95
CA GLY A 80 8.92 -0.56 4.14
C GLY A 80 9.63 -1.92 4.25
N GLY A 81 10.39 -2.34 3.24
CA GLY A 81 11.15 -3.60 3.23
C GLY A 81 10.50 -4.74 2.44
N PHE A 82 9.33 -4.53 1.85
CA PHE A 82 8.64 -5.52 1.03
C PHE A 82 9.04 -5.37 -0.43
N HIS A 83 10.29 -5.70 -0.71
CA HIS A 83 10.85 -5.59 -2.06
C HIS A 83 10.31 -6.68 -3.00
N TRP A 84 10.14 -7.89 -2.47
CA TRP A 84 9.76 -9.08 -3.22
C TRP A 84 8.47 -9.65 -2.65
N VAL A 85 7.47 -9.81 -3.51
CA VAL A 85 6.18 -10.39 -3.16
C VAL A 85 5.95 -11.57 -4.07
N GLU A 86 6.01 -12.77 -3.51
CA GLU A 86 5.72 -13.99 -4.24
C GLU A 86 4.21 -14.22 -4.28
N VAL A 87 3.66 -14.38 -5.50
CA VAL A 87 2.25 -14.72 -5.70
C VAL A 87 2.17 -16.22 -5.91
N LYS A 88 1.48 -16.92 -5.01
CA LYS A 88 1.20 -18.36 -5.15
C LYS A 88 -0.17 -18.56 -5.81
N GLY A 89 -0.22 -19.44 -6.80
CA GLY A 89 -1.43 -19.73 -7.57
C GLY A 89 -1.64 -18.82 -8.78
N LYS A 90 -2.81 -18.95 -9.43
CA LYS A 90 -3.19 -18.16 -10.60
C LYS A 90 -4.33 -17.21 -10.22
N ARG A 91 -4.16 -15.93 -10.50
CA ARG A 91 -5.22 -14.93 -10.34
C ARG A 91 -6.35 -15.22 -11.36
N ALA A 92 -7.58 -15.35 -10.88
CA ALA A 92 -8.77 -15.45 -11.71
C ALA A 92 -9.02 -14.15 -12.48
N LEU A 93 -9.61 -14.24 -13.68
CA LEU A 93 -9.96 -13.03 -14.42
C LEU A 93 -11.08 -12.27 -13.70
N PRO A 94 -11.17 -10.93 -13.87
CA PRO A 94 -12.29 -10.14 -13.34
C PRO A 94 -13.67 -10.63 -13.82
N SER A 95 -13.74 -11.31 -14.97
CA SER A 95 -14.96 -11.94 -15.50
C SER A 95 -15.41 -13.17 -14.70
N GLU A 96 -14.49 -13.85 -14.04
CA GLU A 96 -14.75 -15.06 -13.23
C GLU A 96 -14.89 -14.70 -11.74
N ALA A 97 -14.05 -13.78 -11.25
CA ALA A 97 -14.05 -13.32 -9.87
C ALA A 97 -13.84 -11.79 -9.81
N PRO A 98 -14.92 -11.00 -9.75
CA PRO A 98 -14.83 -9.53 -9.74
C PRO A 98 -14.41 -8.95 -8.39
N LEU A 99 -14.53 -9.73 -7.31
CA LEU A 99 -14.22 -9.33 -5.95
C LEU A 99 -12.85 -9.85 -5.53
N LEU A 100 -11.99 -8.94 -5.10
CA LEU A 100 -10.74 -9.27 -4.44
C LEU A 100 -10.98 -9.33 -2.93
N ALA A 101 -10.93 -10.53 -2.37
CA ALA A 101 -10.95 -10.72 -0.91
C ALA A 101 -9.51 -10.64 -0.37
N THR A 102 -9.24 -9.66 0.47
CA THR A 102 -8.01 -9.57 1.26
C THR A 102 -8.29 -10.01 2.68
N ALA A 103 -7.61 -11.06 3.15
CA ALA A 103 -7.66 -11.51 4.54
C ALA A 103 -6.22 -11.53 5.07
N PRO A 104 -5.78 -10.39 5.61
CA PRO A 104 -5.58 -10.29 7.06
C PRO A 104 -6.40 -9.13 7.62
N HIS A 105 -6.66 -9.11 8.93
CA HIS A 105 -7.53 -8.08 9.56
C HIS A 105 -6.83 -7.40 10.73
N SER A 106 -5.50 -7.40 10.76
CA SER A 106 -4.73 -7.06 11.97
C SER A 106 -3.51 -6.18 11.72
N THR A 107 -3.16 -5.83 10.48
CA THR A 107 -1.94 -5.07 10.23
C THR A 107 -2.01 -4.21 8.97
N TYR A 108 -1.22 -3.13 8.95
CA TYR A 108 -0.98 -2.26 7.79
C TYR A 108 -0.71 -2.99 6.46
N PHE A 109 -0.26 -4.24 6.51
CA PHE A 109 0.04 -5.08 5.34
C PHE A 109 -1.18 -5.44 4.50
N ASP A 110 -2.41 -5.24 4.99
CA ASP A 110 -3.65 -5.52 4.24
C ASP A 110 -3.75 -4.64 2.97
N GLY A 111 -3.06 -3.48 2.94
CA GLY A 111 -2.95 -2.63 1.76
C GLY A 111 -1.96 -3.11 0.70
N LEU A 112 -1.06 -4.05 1.03
CA LEU A 112 -0.05 -4.53 0.10
C LEU A 112 -0.68 -5.31 -1.08
N PRO A 113 -1.60 -6.27 -0.87
CA PRO A 113 -2.29 -6.93 -1.99
C PRO A 113 -3.05 -5.94 -2.89
N VAL A 114 -3.69 -4.93 -2.29
CA VAL A 114 -4.47 -3.91 -3.01
C VAL A 114 -3.58 -3.08 -3.92
N THR A 115 -2.46 -2.57 -3.40
CA THR A 115 -1.46 -1.86 -4.21
C THR A 115 -0.76 -2.80 -5.19
N PHE A 116 -0.57 -4.07 -4.82
CA PHE A 116 0.03 -5.08 -5.68
C PHE A 116 -0.78 -5.33 -6.95
N LEU A 117 -2.10 -5.42 -6.79
CA LEU A 117 -3.05 -5.75 -7.84
C LEU A 117 -3.58 -4.53 -8.58
N GLY A 118 -2.99 -3.35 -8.32
CA GLY A 118 -3.19 -2.13 -9.08
C GLY A 118 -4.26 -1.20 -8.54
N LEU A 119 -4.49 -1.15 -7.22
CA LEU A 119 -5.49 -0.30 -6.56
C LEU A 119 -6.92 -0.63 -7.03
N THR A 120 -7.44 -1.74 -6.54
CA THR A 120 -8.86 -2.09 -6.66
C THR A 120 -9.69 -1.17 -5.76
N SER A 121 -10.95 -0.91 -6.13
CA SER A 121 -11.87 -0.18 -5.28
C SER A 121 -12.06 -0.94 -3.96
N VAL A 122 -11.87 -0.25 -2.83
CA VAL A 122 -12.01 -0.82 -1.49
C VAL A 122 -13.44 -0.61 -1.02
N VAL A 123 -14.10 -1.71 -0.63
CA VAL A 123 -15.46 -1.65 -0.09
C VAL A 123 -15.37 -1.50 1.42
N ALA A 124 -15.91 -0.40 1.94
CA ALA A 124 -16.00 -0.14 3.37
C ALA A 124 -17.47 -0.08 3.82
N LYS A 125 -17.74 -0.47 5.08
CA LYS A 125 -19.08 -0.38 5.68
C LYS A 125 -19.49 1.09 5.77
N SER A 126 -20.73 1.43 5.40
CA SER A 126 -21.25 2.81 5.48
C SER A 126 -21.24 3.41 6.90
N THR A 127 -21.22 2.59 7.95
CA THR A 127 -21.03 3.09 9.33
C THR A 127 -19.64 3.71 9.53
N ALA A 128 -18.63 3.31 8.73
CA ALA A 128 -17.31 3.93 8.74
C ALA A 128 -17.32 5.36 8.18
N SER A 129 -18.35 5.77 7.45
CA SER A 129 -18.53 7.19 7.09
C SER A 129 -19.26 7.98 8.18
N ASN A 130 -19.58 7.39 9.33
CA ASN A 130 -20.24 8.09 10.44
C ASN A 130 -19.35 8.19 11.68
N VAL A 131 -18.07 7.80 11.59
CA VAL A 131 -17.12 8.04 12.68
C VAL A 131 -16.75 9.52 12.74
N PRO A 132 -16.87 10.16 13.91
CA PRO A 132 -16.43 11.54 14.07
C PRO A 132 -14.91 11.56 13.80
N PHE A 133 -14.45 12.53 13.00
CA PHE A 133 -13.10 12.71 12.41
C PHE A 133 -12.83 12.11 11.02
N PHE A 134 -13.42 10.99 10.61
CA PHE A 134 -13.11 10.36 9.31
C PHE A 134 -14.30 10.24 8.35
N GLY A 135 -15.52 10.52 8.83
CA GLY A 135 -16.76 10.32 8.07
C GLY A 135 -17.49 11.58 7.60
N SER A 136 -17.01 12.78 7.93
CA SER A 136 -17.76 14.01 7.66
C SER A 136 -17.46 14.60 6.27
N GLU A 137 -17.79 13.87 5.18
CA GLU A 137 -17.92 14.43 3.82
C GLU A 137 -19.06 13.78 2.99
#